data_AF-A0A969RKU8-F1
#
_entry.id   AF-A0A969RKU8-F1
#
_cell.length_a   1.000
_cell.length_b   1.000
_cell.length_c   1.000
_cell.angle_alpha   90.00
_cell.angle_beta   90.00
_cell.angle_gamma   90.00
#
_symmetry.space_group_name_H-M   'P 1'
#
loop_
_entity.id
_entity.type
_entity.pdbx_description
1 polymer ?
#
loop_
_entity_poly.entity_id
_entity_poly.type
_entity_poly.pdbx_seq_one_letter_code
_entity_poly.pdbx_strand_id
1 'polypeptide(L)'
;MNNYSIIMLGPSGSGKTVFLSSLYKKLSTQSDLGFFLQVDTAEKRKRLNNIYTQVAVDEKWPAGTRYSEVSEWTFTCRVQNPSDLSIYDACSFTYLDYAGGRITEEADEEDGSSDFSDRFKTADALLGLLDGQKLCALMRKEKLGTVWAVNDRRCIMEG
;
A
#
# COMPACT_ATOMS: atom_id res chain seq x y z
N MET A 1 10.61 13.74 15.37
CA MET A 1 9.70 12.58 15.21
C MET A 1 10.23 11.76 14.07
N ASN A 2 10.42 10.45 14.26
CA ASN A 2 10.95 9.59 13.21
C ASN A 2 9.87 9.32 12.15
N ASN A 3 10.25 9.38 10.87
CA ASN A 3 9.42 8.98 9.76
C ASN A 3 10.04 7.75 9.09
N TYR A 4 9.25 6.70 8.89
CA TYR A 4 9.68 5.47 8.22
C TYR A 4 9.08 5.38 6.81
N SER A 5 9.92 5.24 5.79
CA SER A 5 9.47 5.05 4.41
C SER A 5 9.19 3.56 4.15
N ILE A 6 7.95 3.23 3.81
CA ILE A 6 7.50 1.87 3.50
C ILE A 6 6.99 1.83 2.07
N ILE A 7 7.63 1.03 1.22
CA ILE A 7 7.19 0.87 -0.16
C ILE A 7 6.35 -0.39 -0.29
N MET A 8 5.15 -0.25 -0.85
CA MET A 8 4.25 -1.37 -1.04
C MET A 8 4.40 -1.94 -2.45
N LEU A 9 5.03 -3.11 -2.54
CA LEU A 9 5.24 -3.79 -3.80
C LEU A 9 4.12 -4.76 -4.12
N GLY A 10 3.78 -4.87 -5.40
CA GLY A 10 2.85 -5.91 -5.84
C GLY A 10 2.34 -5.68 -7.26
N PRO A 11 2.08 -6.76 -8.02
CA PRO A 11 1.49 -6.67 -9.36
C PRO A 11 0.19 -5.87 -9.39
N SER A 12 -0.21 -5.41 -10.58
CA SER A 12 -1.53 -4.83 -10.74
C SER A 12 -2.61 -5.85 -10.32
N GLY A 13 -3.61 -5.38 -9.57
CA GLY A 13 -4.66 -6.23 -9.01
C GLY A 13 -4.30 -7.00 -7.74
N SER A 14 -3.08 -6.88 -7.19
CA SER A 14 -2.70 -7.58 -5.94
C SER A 14 -3.38 -7.07 -4.66
N GLY A 15 -4.21 -6.02 -4.77
CA GLY A 15 -5.01 -5.50 -3.65
C GLY A 15 -4.37 -4.38 -2.83
N LYS A 16 -3.26 -3.78 -3.27
CA LYS A 16 -2.55 -2.68 -2.57
C LYS A 16 -3.47 -1.57 -2.04
N THR A 17 -4.27 -0.99 -2.93
CA THR A 17 -5.19 0.10 -2.57
C THR A 17 -6.26 -0.36 -1.55
N VAL A 18 -6.77 -1.58 -1.70
CA VAL A 18 -7.76 -2.16 -0.76
C VAL A 18 -7.12 -2.41 0.60
N PHE A 19 -5.91 -2.97 0.63
CA PHE A 19 -5.16 -3.18 1.86
C PHE A 19 -4.95 -1.85 2.61
N LEU A 20 -4.53 -0.80 1.90
CA LEU A 20 -4.29 0.51 2.50
C LEU A 20 -5.57 1.11 3.11
N SER A 21 -6.68 1.07 2.38
CA SER A 21 -7.97 1.56 2.87
C SER A 21 -8.46 0.77 4.10
N SER A 22 -8.23 -0.54 4.11
CA SER A 22 -8.61 -1.44 5.21
C SER A 22 -7.75 -1.24 6.44
N LEU A 23 -6.43 -1.09 6.26
CA LEU A 23 -5.47 -0.74 7.31
C LEU A 23 -5.88 0.56 7.98
N TYR A 24 -6.12 1.60 7.18
CA TYR A 24 -6.56 2.89 7.71
C TYR A 24 -7.87 2.74 8.45
N LYS A 25 -8.89 2.08 7.89
CA LYS A 25 -10.17 1.90 8.57
C LYS A 25 -10.01 1.21 9.93
N LYS A 26 -9.22 0.13 9.98
CA LYS A 26 -8.99 -0.66 11.19
C LYS A 26 -8.29 0.14 12.29
N LEU A 27 -7.41 1.06 11.92
CA LEU A 27 -6.56 1.81 12.85
C LEU A 27 -6.94 3.29 12.97
N SER A 28 -7.93 3.80 12.25
CA SER A 28 -8.32 5.22 12.23
C SER A 28 -8.98 5.70 13.52
N THR A 29 -9.50 4.76 14.32
CA THR A 29 -10.08 4.99 15.63
C THR A 29 -9.22 4.31 16.67
N GLN A 30 -9.15 4.92 17.86
CA GLN A 30 -8.50 4.30 19.00
C GLN A 30 -9.14 2.96 19.29
N SER A 31 -8.29 1.93 19.31
CA SER A 31 -8.66 0.55 19.63
C SER A 31 -7.88 0.10 20.87
N ASP A 32 -8.10 -1.13 21.30
CA ASP A 32 -7.37 -1.77 22.41
C ASP A 32 -5.84 -1.80 22.20
N LEU A 33 -5.36 -1.46 20.99
CA LEU A 33 -3.95 -1.33 20.64
C LEU A 33 -3.26 -0.11 21.24
N GLY A 34 -4.00 0.84 21.84
CA GLY A 34 -3.43 2.02 22.49
C GLY A 34 -2.91 3.12 21.54
N PHE A 35 -3.00 2.90 20.22
CA PHE A 35 -2.69 3.89 19.20
C PHE A 35 -3.73 3.92 18.09
N PHE A 36 -3.71 5.00 17.30
CA PHE A 36 -4.53 5.16 16.10
C PHE A 36 -3.75 5.90 15.01
N LEU A 37 -4.20 5.76 13.77
CA LEU A 37 -3.61 6.39 12.60
C LEU A 37 -4.38 7.64 12.20
N GLN A 38 -3.63 8.70 11.98
CA GLN A 38 -4.09 9.88 11.27
C GLN A 38 -3.43 9.93 9.91
N VAL A 39 -4.19 10.34 8.89
CA VAL A 39 -3.66 10.67 7.57
C VAL A 39 -3.55 12.19 7.43
N ASP A 40 -2.55 12.62 6.65
CA ASP A 40 -2.13 14.00 6.42
C ASP A 40 -3.26 14.98 6.06
N THR A 41 -4.17 14.62 5.16
CA THR A 41 -5.23 15.51 4.67
C THR A 41 -6.64 14.94 4.81
N ALA A 42 -7.62 15.84 4.97
CA ALA A 42 -9.03 15.45 5.00
C ALA A 42 -9.50 14.82 3.68
N GLU A 43 -8.91 15.22 2.56
CA GLU A 43 -9.18 14.64 1.24
C GLU A 43 -8.69 13.18 1.16
N LYS A 44 -7.44 12.92 1.56
CA LYS A 44 -6.88 11.57 1.62
C LYS A 44 -7.66 10.67 2.58
N ARG A 45 -8.07 11.21 3.73
CA ARG A 45 -8.99 10.54 4.67
C ARG A 45 -10.30 10.13 4.00
N LYS A 46 -10.94 11.09 3.32
CA LYS A 46 -12.21 10.85 2.61
C LYS A 46 -12.03 9.79 1.52
N ARG A 47 -10.92 9.84 0.78
CA ARG A 47 -10.59 8.86 -0.27
C ARG A 47 -10.44 7.45 0.29
N LEU A 48 -9.66 7.26 1.36
CA LEU A 48 -9.50 5.95 2.00
C LEU A 48 -10.83 5.41 2.55
N ASN A 49 -11.62 6.25 3.21
CA ASN A 49 -12.93 5.86 3.70
C ASN A 49 -13.89 5.48 2.57
N ASN A 50 -13.89 6.24 1.47
CA ASN A 50 -14.73 5.93 0.31
C ASN A 50 -14.34 4.59 -0.33
N ILE A 51 -13.05 4.32 -0.50
CA ILE A 51 -12.56 3.03 -1.04
C ILE A 51 -13.01 1.88 -0.13
N TYR A 52 -12.84 2.04 1.19
CA TYR A 52 -13.28 1.03 2.14
C TYR A 52 -14.79 0.78 2.05
N THR A 53 -15.61 1.85 2.02
CA THR A 53 -17.07 1.73 1.89
C THR A 53 -17.48 1.05 0.57
N GLN A 54 -16.83 1.40 -0.54
CA GLN A 54 -17.10 0.75 -1.84
C GLN A 54 -16.86 -0.76 -1.79
N VAL A 55 -15.79 -1.20 -1.13
CA VAL A 55 -15.48 -2.63 -1.01
C VAL A 55 -16.40 -3.31 0.00
N ALA A 56 -16.59 -2.72 1.18
CA ALA A 56 -17.26 -3.36 2.30
C ALA A 56 -18.80 -3.32 2.23
N VAL A 57 -19.37 -2.32 1.55
CA VAL A 57 -20.82 -2.09 1.48
C VAL A 57 -21.35 -2.27 0.07
N ASP A 58 -20.68 -1.68 -0.92
CA ASP A 58 -21.14 -1.74 -2.31
C ASP A 58 -20.66 -3.01 -3.05
N GLU A 59 -19.78 -3.81 -2.42
CA GLU A 59 -19.11 -4.97 -2.99
C GLU A 59 -18.40 -4.67 -4.33
N LYS A 60 -17.95 -3.41 -4.48
CA LYS A 60 -17.26 -2.91 -5.68
C LYS A 60 -15.77 -2.78 -5.43
N TRP A 61 -15.00 -3.47 -6.26
CA TRP A 61 -13.55 -3.37 -6.23
C TRP A 61 -13.10 -2.07 -6.91
N PRO A 62 -12.18 -1.29 -6.30
CA PRO A 62 -11.64 -0.11 -6.93
C PRO A 62 -10.86 -0.50 -8.19
N ALA A 63 -10.85 0.38 -9.19
CA ALA A 63 -9.95 0.22 -10.32
C ALA A 63 -8.49 0.21 -9.83
N GLY A 64 -7.64 -0.59 -10.48
CA GLY A 64 -6.21 -0.60 -10.17
C GLY A 64 -5.59 0.78 -10.38
N THR A 65 -4.61 1.12 -9.53
CA THR A 65 -3.81 2.35 -9.64
C THR A 65 -3.26 2.48 -11.05
N ARG A 66 -3.54 3.62 -11.71
CA ARG A 66 -3.12 3.86 -13.10
C ARG A 66 -1.61 3.95 -13.17
N TYR A 67 -1.04 3.61 -14.33
CA TYR A 67 0.41 3.64 -14.53
C TYR A 67 1.02 5.01 -14.23
N SER A 68 0.34 6.12 -14.54
CA SER A 68 0.81 7.48 -14.24
C SER A 68 0.68 7.90 -12.78
N GLU A 69 -0.08 7.17 -11.96
CA GLU A 69 -0.37 7.54 -10.58
C GLU A 69 0.65 6.93 -9.61
N VAL A 70 1.44 7.78 -8.95
CA VAL A 70 2.12 7.44 -7.70
C VAL A 70 1.32 8.12 -6.59
N SER A 71 0.71 7.34 -5.70
CA SER A 71 0.00 7.88 -4.55
C SER A 71 0.85 7.70 -3.31
N GLU A 72 1.27 8.83 -2.74
CA GLU A 72 1.97 8.87 -1.47
C GLU A 72 0.99 9.07 -0.31
N TRP A 73 1.09 8.23 0.72
CA TRP A 73 0.20 8.22 1.86
C TRP A 73 1.00 8.27 3.16
N THR A 74 1.01 9.44 3.80
CA THR A 74 1.66 9.61 5.09
C THR A 74 0.66 9.38 6.23
N PHE A 75 0.98 8.42 7.08
CA PHE A 75 0.22 8.13 8.29
C PHE A 75 1.03 8.50 9.51
N THR A 76 0.42 9.23 10.42
CA THR A 76 0.97 9.54 11.74
C THR A 76 0.33 8.60 12.75
N CYS A 77 1.17 7.83 13.45
CA CYS A 77 0.77 7.05 14.60
C CYS A 77 0.62 7.96 15.82
N ARG A 78 -0.58 8.00 16.37
CA ARG A 78 -0.94 8.80 17.52
C ARG A 78 -1.25 7.90 18.70
N VAL A 79 -0.68 8.24 19.85
CA VAL A 79 -0.90 7.54 21.11
C VAL A 79 -1.64 8.48 22.04
N GLN A 80 -2.66 7.96 22.71
CA GLN A 80 -3.33 8.67 23.78
C GLN A 80 -2.77 8.19 25.13
N ASN A 81 -2.30 9.12 25.95
CA ASN A 81 -1.90 8.81 27.31
C ASN A 81 -3.15 8.44 28.14
N PRO A 82 -3.22 7.24 28.75
CA PRO A 82 -4.37 6.84 29.55
C PRO A 82 -4.61 7.71 30.79
N SER A 83 -3.57 8.41 31.27
CA SER A 83 -3.60 9.13 32.54
C SER A 83 -4.24 10.52 32.43
N ASP A 84 -4.02 11.21 31.30
CA ASP A 84 -4.44 12.60 31.10
C ASP A 84 -5.18 12.83 29.76
N LEU A 85 -5.42 11.76 29.00
CA LEU A 85 -6.08 11.76 27.69
C LEU A 85 -5.37 12.61 26.63
N SER A 86 -4.16 13.08 26.89
CA SER A 86 -3.35 13.83 25.92
C SER A 86 -2.96 12.93 24.75
N ILE A 87 -2.95 13.50 23.55
CA ILE A 87 -2.58 12.80 22.31
C ILE A 87 -1.24 13.33 21.85
N TYR A 88 -0.29 12.44 21.59
CA TYR A 88 1.00 12.79 21.01
C TYR A 88 1.30 11.93 19.80
N ASP A 89 2.08 12.49 18.87
CA ASP A 89 2.53 11.79 17.68
C ASP A 89 3.77 10.94 18.05
N ALA A 90 3.70 9.63 17.86
CA ALA A 90 4.75 8.69 18.23
C ALA A 90 5.76 8.49 17.08
N CYS A 91 5.25 8.26 15.88
CA CYS A 91 6.03 8.15 14.65
C CYS A 91 5.12 8.40 13.44
N SER A 92 5.72 8.55 12.27
CA SER A 92 4.98 8.50 11.00
C SER A 92 5.58 7.45 10.08
N PHE A 93 4.77 7.01 9.12
CA PHE A 93 5.26 6.22 8.01
C PHE A 93 4.61 6.65 6.71
N THR A 94 5.38 6.57 5.64
CA THR A 94 4.96 6.94 4.30
C THR A 94 4.79 5.68 3.47
N TYR A 95 3.57 5.42 2.99
CA TYR A 95 3.29 4.38 2.02
C TYR A 95 3.32 4.93 0.61
N LEU A 96 4.12 4.30 -0.25
CA LEU A 96 4.13 4.57 -1.69
C LEU A 96 3.31 3.48 -2.41
N ASP A 97 2.15 3.84 -2.93
CA ASP A 97 1.30 2.99 -3.78
C ASP A 97 1.51 3.36 -5.25
N TYR A 98 2.00 2.41 -6.04
CA TYR A 98 2.31 2.59 -7.45
C TYR A 98 1.71 1.44 -8.28
N ALA A 99 1.56 1.67 -9.59
CA ALA A 99 1.14 0.62 -10.50
C ALA A 99 2.23 -0.46 -10.64
N GLY A 100 1.90 -1.72 -10.37
CA GLY A 100 2.88 -2.82 -10.32
C GLY A 100 3.76 -2.98 -11.57
N GLY A 101 3.28 -2.51 -12.73
CA GLY A 101 4.03 -2.54 -13.99
C GLY A 101 5.28 -1.65 -14.04
N ARG A 102 5.42 -0.67 -13.12
CA ARG A 102 6.59 0.21 -13.07
C ARG A 102 7.90 -0.45 -12.62
N ILE A 103 7.86 -1.61 -11.96
CA ILE A 103 9.10 -2.33 -11.60
C ILE A 103 9.61 -3.16 -12.78
N THR A 104 8.70 -3.64 -13.63
CA THR A 104 9.00 -4.63 -14.68
C THR A 104 9.51 -4.02 -15.98
N GLU A 105 9.32 -2.72 -16.17
CA GLU A 105 9.85 -2.00 -17.32
C GLU A 105 11.21 -1.41 -16.92
N GLU A 106 12.26 -1.80 -17.67
CA GLU A 106 13.55 -1.13 -17.59
C GLU A 106 13.31 0.38 -17.69
N ALA A 107 13.92 1.12 -16.78
CA ALA A 107 13.79 2.56 -16.72
C ALA A 107 14.27 3.18 -18.04
N ASP A 108 13.36 3.39 -18.99
CA ASP A 108 13.58 4.37 -20.04
C ASP A 108 13.79 5.71 -19.31
N GLU A 109 15.00 6.24 -19.42
CA GLU A 109 15.55 7.33 -18.59
C GLU A 109 14.84 8.68 -18.78
N GLU A 110 13.78 8.75 -19.60
CA GLU A 110 13.18 10.01 -20.02
C GLU A 110 11.91 10.43 -19.24
N ASP A 111 11.29 9.56 -18.43
CA ASP A 111 9.99 9.92 -17.79
C ASP A 111 9.86 9.44 -16.33
N GLY A 112 10.49 10.16 -15.39
CA GLY A 112 10.20 10.07 -13.95
C GLY A 112 10.62 8.77 -13.24
N SER A 113 11.40 7.90 -13.90
CA SER A 113 11.88 6.61 -13.37
C SER A 113 12.98 6.75 -12.30
N SER A 114 13.69 7.89 -12.26
CA SER A 114 14.75 8.16 -11.28
C SER A 114 14.22 8.33 -9.85
N ASP A 115 13.11 9.06 -9.65
CA ASP A 115 12.54 9.31 -8.31
C ASP A 115 12.07 8.01 -7.63
N PHE A 116 11.49 7.06 -8.39
CA PHE A 116 11.10 5.78 -7.82
C PHE A 116 12.32 4.92 -7.44
N SER A 117 13.33 4.81 -8.31
CA SER A 117 14.56 4.05 -8.03
C SER A 117 15.28 4.56 -6.78
N ASP A 118 15.35 5.88 -6.62
CA ASP A 118 15.99 6.51 -5.47
C ASP A 118 15.18 6.32 -4.18
N ARG A 119 13.85 6.47 -4.24
CA ARG A 119 12.96 6.13 -3.12
C ARG A 119 13.04 4.66 -2.75
N PHE A 120 13.15 3.78 -3.75
CA PHE A 120 13.30 2.34 -3.55
C PHE A 120 14.58 2.00 -2.79
N LYS A 121 15.71 2.56 -3.20
CA LYS A 121 17.02 2.35 -2.54
C LYS A 121 17.09 2.92 -1.12
N THR A 122 16.28 3.93 -0.82
CA THR A 122 16.30 4.65 0.47
C THR A 122 15.16 4.26 1.41
N ALA A 123 14.30 3.31 1.01
CA ALA A 123 13.20 2.86 1.85
C ALA A 123 13.69 2.12 3.11
N ASP A 124 13.03 2.35 4.24
CA ASP A 124 13.32 1.64 5.49
C ASP A 124 12.77 0.20 5.46
N ALA A 125 11.69 -0.02 4.71
CA ALA A 125 11.08 -1.34 4.54
C ALA A 125 10.35 -1.50 3.21
N LEU A 126 10.30 -2.75 2.73
CA LEU A 126 9.50 -3.17 1.58
C LEU A 126 8.37 -4.09 2.05
N LEU A 127 7.15 -3.83 1.59
CA LEU A 127 5.96 -4.64 1.86
C LEU A 127 5.44 -5.24 0.56
N GLY A 128 5.71 -6.53 0.33
CA GLY A 128 5.22 -7.26 -0.84
C GLY A 128 3.81 -7.83 -0.67
N LEU A 129 2.90 -7.48 -1.57
CA LEU A 129 1.54 -8.03 -1.66
C LEU A 129 1.44 -9.01 -2.83
N LEU A 130 1.13 -10.26 -2.48
CA LEU A 130 0.86 -11.33 -3.42
C LEU A 130 -0.64 -11.54 -3.56
N ASP A 131 -1.08 -11.74 -4.80
CA ASP A 131 -2.46 -12.14 -5.09
C ASP A 131 -2.68 -13.59 -4.64
N GLY A 132 -3.42 -13.76 -3.54
CA GLY A 132 -3.70 -15.06 -2.95
C GLY A 132 -4.50 -15.99 -3.86
N GLN A 133 -5.34 -15.47 -4.75
CA GLN A 133 -6.08 -16.30 -5.70
C GLN A 133 -5.14 -16.87 -6.76
N LYS A 134 -4.25 -16.02 -7.31
CA LYS A 134 -3.25 -16.46 -8.29
C LYS A 134 -2.22 -17.41 -7.67
N LEU A 135 -1.84 -17.18 -6.40
CA LEU A 135 -0.99 -18.10 -5.65
C LEU A 135 -1.67 -19.45 -5.43
N CYS A 136 -2.94 -19.47 -5.05
CA CYS A 136 -3.72 -20.72 -4.95
C CYS A 136 -3.80 -21.46 -6.29
N ALA A 137 -4.07 -20.76 -7.38
CA ALA A 137 -4.09 -21.33 -8.73
C ALA A 137 -2.73 -21.94 -9.10
N LEU A 138 -1.63 -21.30 -8.71
CA LEU A 138 -0.27 -21.81 -8.93
C LEU A 138 -0.03 -23.10 -8.14
N MET A 139 -0.40 -23.13 -6.85
CA MET A 139 -0.28 -24.34 -6.02
C MET A 139 -1.12 -25.50 -6.57
N ARG A 140 -2.25 -25.21 -7.22
CA ARG A 140 -3.11 -26.18 -7.91
C ARG A 140 -2.64 -26.54 -9.33
N LYS A 141 -1.54 -25.95 -9.80
CA LYS A 141 -0.99 -26.12 -11.16
C LYS A 141 -1.98 -25.71 -12.27
N GLU A 142 -2.84 -24.76 -11.97
CA GLU A 142 -3.78 -24.20 -12.94
C GLU A 142 -3.07 -23.21 -13.87
N LYS A 143 -3.56 -23.10 -15.11
CA LYS A 143 -2.97 -22.21 -16.14
C LYS A 143 -2.85 -20.77 -15.66
N LEU A 144 -3.84 -20.25 -14.94
CA LEU A 144 -3.85 -18.90 -14.38
C LEU A 144 -2.62 -18.65 -13.49
N GLY A 145 -2.35 -19.57 -12.56
CA GLY A 145 -1.22 -19.46 -11.65
C GLY A 145 0.13 -19.57 -12.34
N THR A 146 0.25 -20.48 -13.32
CA THR A 146 1.49 -20.62 -14.12
C THR A 146 1.78 -19.36 -14.94
N VAL A 147 0.77 -18.78 -15.61
CA VAL A 147 0.92 -17.52 -16.37
C VAL A 147 1.32 -16.37 -15.44
N TRP A 148 0.65 -16.26 -14.29
CA TRP A 148 0.98 -15.27 -13.27
C TRP A 148 2.43 -15.40 -12.77
N ALA A 149 2.87 -16.62 -12.45
CA ALA A 149 4.22 -16.86 -11.92
C ALA A 149 5.33 -16.54 -12.93
N VAL A 150 5.05 -16.61 -14.23
CA VAL A 150 6.02 -16.25 -15.28
C VAL A 150 6.04 -14.74 -15.52
N ASN A 151 4.87 -14.09 -15.52
CA ASN A 151 4.76 -12.69 -15.92
C ASN A 151 4.95 -11.71 -14.76
N ASP A 152 4.45 -12.03 -13.57
CA ASP A 152 4.29 -11.06 -12.47
C ASP A 152 5.26 -11.31 -11.30
N ARG A 153 6.02 -12.42 -11.30
CA ARG A 153 6.96 -12.77 -10.22
C ARG A 153 8.14 -11.80 -10.13
N ARG A 154 8.50 -11.15 -11.23
CA ARG A 154 9.60 -10.16 -11.29
C ARG A 154 9.34 -8.93 -10.41
N CYS A 155 8.07 -8.53 -10.24
CA CYS A 155 7.68 -7.40 -9.39
C CYS A 155 8.01 -7.57 -7.89
N ILE A 156 8.36 -8.77 -7.42
CA ILE A 156 8.52 -9.06 -5.98
C ILE A 156 9.87 -9.69 -5.66
N MET A 157 10.47 -10.44 -6.59
CA MET A 157 11.69 -11.23 -6.34
C MET A 157 12.98 -10.61 -6.91
N GLU A 158 12.88 -9.58 -7.75
CA GLU A 158 14.03 -8.88 -8.37
C GLU A 158 14.11 -7.40 -7.96
N GLY A 159 13.25 -6.97 -7.03
CA GLY A 159 13.39 -5.67 -6.35
C GLY A 159 14.50 -5.73 -5.31
#